data_AF-A0A919WDF1-F1
#
_entry.id   AF-A0A919WDF1-F1
#
_cell.length_a   1.000
_cell.length_b   1.000
_cell.length_c   1.000
_cell.angle_alpha   90.00
_cell.angle_beta   90.00
_cell.angle_gamma   90.00
#
_symmetry.space_group_name_H-M   'P 1'
#
loop_
_entity.id
_entity.type
_entity.pdbx_description
1 polymer ?
#
loop_
_entity_poly.entity_id
_entity_poly.type
_entity_poly.pdbx_seq_one_letter_code
_entity_poly.pdbx_strand_id
1 'polypeptide(L)'
;MGVRLRFTLLYGAMFLICGLGLLAIVAAFSIRETVSAGPVGSVAPADVQRALADADAAHTRQLIIGVSTALVVTLLFALVLGRAAAGRVLRPLRKLTSATRRITADSLHERLAVRGPDDEVKALADTIDELLARLEESFAAQRRFVADASHELRTPLATIRATLDVAVAKPHPVAPSTVQLADRVRTSLDEADTLLEGLLVLARAQHGALDDRTSVSLTGLVADALRTSPHVEKDLGDEVLTRGNPVLLARLVGNVIDNALRHNIPGGWVRVAVSAVDDRARLTVESSGPVLDPEQVGRLGRPFQRLGADRTGSGTGLGLSIVAAVAAAHGGSVTLAAREQGGLRVDVELPA
;
A
#
# COMPACT_ATOMS: atom_id res chain seq x y z
N MET A 1 28.26 17.53 -9.58
CA MET A 1 28.25 18.75 -8.75
C MET A 1 27.27 18.53 -7.62
N GLY A 2 27.77 18.37 -6.39
CA GLY A 2 26.93 18.01 -5.24
C GLY A 2 25.86 19.06 -4.93
N VAL A 3 24.77 18.59 -4.33
CA VAL A 3 23.64 19.39 -3.86
C VAL A 3 24.12 20.50 -2.93
N ARG A 4 25.13 20.23 -2.10
CA ARG A 4 25.78 21.24 -1.23
C ARG A 4 26.34 22.41 -2.02
N LEU A 5 27.09 22.17 -3.10
CA LEU A 5 27.68 23.25 -3.90
C LEU A 5 26.61 24.06 -4.63
N ARG A 6 25.54 23.41 -5.10
CA ARG A 6 24.38 24.10 -5.67
C ARG A 6 23.69 24.99 -4.64
N PHE A 7 23.51 24.52 -3.41
CA PHE A 7 22.97 25.33 -2.31
C PHE A 7 23.87 26.54 -2.00
N THR A 8 25.17 26.33 -1.86
CA THR A 8 26.11 27.43 -1.55
C THR A 8 26.10 28.50 -2.64
N LEU A 9 26.12 28.11 -3.92
CA LEU A 9 26.07 29.07 -5.02
C LEU A 9 24.72 29.78 -5.11
N LEU A 10 23.62 29.09 -4.88
CA LEU A 10 22.28 29.67 -4.95
C LEU A 10 22.04 30.67 -3.81
N TYR A 11 22.41 30.32 -2.57
CA TYR A 11 22.34 31.23 -1.43
C TYR A 11 23.30 32.40 -1.57
N GLY A 12 24.54 32.15 -2.05
CA GLY A 12 25.51 33.20 -2.33
C GLY A 12 25.05 34.19 -3.39
N ALA A 13 24.50 33.70 -4.51
CA ALA A 13 23.94 34.54 -5.56
C ALA A 13 22.73 35.35 -5.06
N MET A 14 21.82 34.71 -4.32
CA MET A 14 20.66 35.38 -3.74
C MET A 14 21.07 36.49 -2.76
N PHE A 15 22.08 36.23 -1.91
CA PHE A 15 22.63 37.20 -0.98
C PHE A 15 23.24 38.40 -1.73
N LEU A 16 24.04 38.15 -2.77
CA LEU A 16 24.64 39.21 -3.60
C LEU A 16 23.57 40.05 -4.30
N ILE A 17 22.55 39.43 -4.88
CA ILE A 17 21.44 40.14 -5.55
C ILE A 17 20.67 41.01 -4.56
N CYS A 18 20.36 40.49 -3.37
CA CYS A 18 19.67 41.27 -2.34
C CYS A 18 20.54 42.42 -1.82
N GLY A 19 21.84 42.19 -1.62
CA GLY A 19 22.79 43.22 -1.19
C GLY A 19 22.97 44.34 -2.22
N LEU A 20 23.14 43.98 -3.50
CA LEU A 20 23.20 44.94 -4.61
C LEU A 20 21.90 45.72 -4.75
N GLY A 21 20.75 45.05 -4.61
CA GLY A 21 19.44 45.70 -4.64
C GLY A 21 19.29 46.73 -3.51
N LEU A 22 19.68 46.37 -2.29
CA LEU A 22 19.65 47.29 -1.15
C LEU A 22 20.57 48.51 -1.38
N LEU A 23 21.80 48.29 -1.83
CA LEU A 23 22.74 49.36 -2.16
C LEU A 23 22.20 50.29 -3.26
N ALA A 24 21.60 49.73 -4.31
CA ALA A 24 21.00 50.50 -5.39
C ALA A 24 19.84 51.38 -4.91
N ILE A 25 18.98 50.85 -4.03
CA ILE A 25 17.85 51.61 -3.46
C ILE A 25 18.38 52.75 -2.58
N VAL A 26 19.35 52.48 -1.70
CA VAL A 26 19.98 53.50 -0.84
C VAL A 26 20.66 54.59 -1.68
N ALA A 27 21.41 54.21 -2.71
CA ALA A 27 22.07 55.15 -3.62
C ALA A 27 21.06 56.02 -4.38
N ALA A 28 19.95 55.44 -4.85
CA ALA A 28 18.89 56.18 -5.54
C ALA A 28 18.23 57.23 -4.63
N PHE A 29 18.01 56.90 -3.35
CA PHE A 29 17.52 57.86 -2.35
C PHE A 29 18.52 58.99 -2.11
N SER A 30 19.81 58.67 -1.94
CA SER A 30 20.86 59.67 -1.69
C SER A 30 21.06 60.65 -2.87
N ILE A 31 20.99 60.17 -4.13
CA ILE A 31 21.13 61.01 -5.32
C ILE A 31 19.92 61.96 -5.49
N ARG A 32 18.71 61.52 -5.14
CA ARG A 32 17.51 62.35 -5.24
C ARG A 32 17.56 63.55 -4.28
N GLU A 33 18.28 63.41 -3.19
CA GLU A 33 18.40 64.40 -2.12
C GLU A 33 19.36 65.53 -2.49
N THR A 34 20.49 65.22 -3.13
CA THR A 34 21.48 66.23 -3.56
C THR A 34 20.96 67.17 -4.65
N VAL A 35 19.99 66.73 -5.45
CA VAL A 35 19.38 67.52 -6.52
C VAL A 35 18.34 68.53 -6.00
N SER A 36 17.86 68.39 -4.76
CA SER A 36 16.76 69.22 -4.22
C SER A 36 17.21 70.42 -3.38
N ALA A 37 18.51 70.65 -3.19
CA ALA A 37 19.02 71.79 -2.42
C ALA A 37 19.12 73.08 -3.28
N GLY A 38 18.12 73.96 -3.19
CA GLY A 38 18.08 75.28 -3.84
C GLY A 38 18.86 76.39 -3.10
N PRO A 39 19.12 77.55 -3.74
CA PRO A 39 19.98 78.60 -3.19
C PRO A 39 19.33 79.33 -2.01
N VAL A 40 20.11 79.55 -0.95
CA VAL A 40 19.68 80.18 0.32
C VAL A 40 19.76 81.71 0.19
N GLY A 41 18.62 82.39 0.26
CA GLY A 41 18.54 83.85 0.42
C GLY A 41 18.71 84.27 1.89
N SER A 42 19.05 85.54 2.14
CA SER A 42 19.33 86.10 3.47
C SER A 42 18.11 86.04 4.42
N VAL A 43 18.22 85.28 5.52
CA VAL A 43 17.18 85.10 6.55
C VAL A 43 17.74 85.43 7.94
N ALA A 44 16.89 85.91 8.86
CA ALA A 44 17.28 86.28 10.23
C ALA A 44 17.78 85.07 11.05
N PRO A 45 18.73 85.23 12.02
CA PRO A 45 19.42 84.11 12.67
C PRO A 45 18.49 83.10 13.38
N ALA A 46 17.42 83.58 14.02
CA ALA A 46 16.46 82.72 14.72
C ALA A 46 15.58 81.90 13.76
N ASP A 47 15.31 82.43 12.56
CA ASP A 47 14.54 81.75 11.53
C ASP A 47 15.42 80.78 10.75
N VAL A 48 16.72 81.08 10.60
CA VAL A 48 17.72 80.13 10.10
C VAL A 48 17.82 78.91 11.02
N GLN A 49 17.83 79.12 12.35
CA GLN A 49 18.00 78.04 13.31
C GLN A 49 16.76 77.12 13.41
N ARG A 50 15.55 77.67 13.29
CA ARG A 50 14.32 76.87 13.17
C ARG A 50 14.21 76.17 11.81
N ALA A 51 14.54 76.86 10.72
CA ALA A 51 14.54 76.25 9.38
C ALA A 51 15.56 75.10 9.27
N LEU A 52 16.72 75.22 9.90
CA LEU A 52 17.71 74.12 9.99
C LEU A 52 17.18 72.93 10.80
N ALA A 53 16.54 73.16 11.95
CA ALA A 53 15.98 72.09 12.76
C ALA A 53 14.80 71.36 12.07
N ASP A 54 13.93 72.11 11.39
CA ASP A 54 12.82 71.55 10.62
C ASP A 54 13.32 70.80 9.37
N ALA A 55 14.37 71.30 8.70
CA ALA A 55 15.03 70.63 7.59
C ALA A 55 15.71 69.32 8.04
N ASP A 56 16.42 69.32 9.17
CA ASP A 56 17.05 68.12 9.74
C ASP A 56 16.01 67.06 10.15
N ALA A 57 14.89 67.48 10.74
CA ALA A 57 13.81 66.57 11.13
C ALA A 57 13.11 65.96 9.89
N ALA A 58 12.86 66.77 8.85
CA ALA A 58 12.29 66.30 7.59
C ALA A 58 13.24 65.33 6.86
N HIS A 59 14.54 65.65 6.82
CA HIS A 59 15.59 64.82 6.25
C HIS A 59 15.69 63.47 6.97
N THR A 60 15.74 63.48 8.30
CA THR A 60 15.79 62.26 9.12
C THR A 60 14.55 61.38 8.88
N ARG A 61 13.35 61.97 8.83
CA ARG A 61 12.10 61.24 8.59
C ARG A 61 12.08 60.61 7.20
N GLN A 62 12.56 61.34 6.19
CA GLN A 62 12.60 60.86 4.81
C GLN A 62 13.61 59.72 4.62
N LEU A 63 14.77 59.80 5.29
CA LEU A 63 15.75 58.70 5.34
C LEU A 63 15.17 57.45 6.02
N ILE A 64 14.49 57.59 7.16
CA ILE A 64 13.85 56.45 7.84
C ILE A 64 12.79 55.78 6.96
N ILE A 65 11.94 56.56 6.29
CA ILE A 65 10.91 56.03 5.37
C ILE A 65 11.57 55.35 4.16
N GLY A 66 12.60 55.95 3.58
CA GLY A 66 13.34 55.37 2.45
C GLY A 66 14.02 54.04 2.82
N VAL A 67 14.75 54.01 3.93
CA VAL A 67 15.46 52.82 4.43
C VAL A 67 14.47 51.71 4.83
N SER A 68 13.38 52.05 5.52
CA SER A 68 12.36 51.05 5.89
C SER A 68 11.65 50.46 4.66
N THR A 69 11.32 51.29 3.67
CA THR A 69 10.74 50.82 2.40
C THR A 69 11.73 49.91 1.64
N ALA A 70 12.99 50.32 1.56
CA ALA A 70 14.05 49.53 0.93
C ALA A 70 14.22 48.15 1.60
N LEU A 71 14.18 48.14 2.93
CA LEU A 71 14.30 46.92 3.73
C LEU A 71 13.12 45.97 3.48
N VAL A 72 11.89 46.50 3.49
CA VAL A 72 10.67 45.70 3.24
C VAL A 72 10.67 45.12 1.82
N VAL A 73 11.00 45.93 0.81
CA VAL A 73 11.06 45.46 -0.59
C VAL A 73 12.12 44.37 -0.76
N THR A 74 13.31 44.58 -0.18
CA THR A 74 14.40 43.59 -0.23
C THR A 74 14.02 42.30 0.48
N LEU A 75 13.34 42.40 1.64
CA LEU A 75 12.86 41.23 2.39
C LEU A 75 11.84 40.42 1.59
N LEU A 76 10.84 41.08 1.00
CA LEU A 76 9.84 40.40 0.17
C LEU A 76 10.48 39.71 -1.03
N PHE A 77 11.42 40.38 -1.69
CA PHE A 77 12.16 39.82 -2.81
C PHE A 77 12.98 38.59 -2.40
N ALA A 78 13.71 38.68 -1.27
CA ALA A 78 14.46 37.57 -0.70
C ALA A 78 13.56 36.38 -0.33
N LEU A 79 12.36 36.63 0.21
CA LEU A 79 11.38 35.58 0.51
C LEU A 79 10.89 34.86 -0.75
N VAL A 80 10.57 35.59 -1.80
CA VAL A 80 10.09 35.03 -3.07
C VAL A 80 11.19 34.20 -3.74
N LEU A 81 12.40 34.75 -3.87
CA LEU A 81 13.55 34.05 -4.42
C LEU A 81 13.92 32.84 -3.59
N GLY A 82 13.98 32.98 -2.26
CA GLY A 82 14.27 31.89 -1.34
C GLY A 82 13.26 30.76 -1.45
N ARG A 83 11.97 31.08 -1.58
CA ARG A 83 10.90 30.07 -1.77
C ARG A 83 11.02 29.38 -3.12
N ALA A 84 11.30 30.10 -4.21
CA ALA A 84 11.47 29.53 -5.54
C ALA A 84 12.72 28.62 -5.61
N ALA A 85 13.83 29.10 -5.05
CA ALA A 85 15.08 28.36 -4.89
C ALA A 85 14.88 27.05 -4.12
N ALA A 86 14.31 27.13 -2.91
CA ALA A 86 14.01 25.96 -2.09
C ALA A 86 13.09 24.97 -2.84
N GLY A 87 12.04 25.47 -3.50
CA GLY A 87 11.13 24.66 -4.29
C GLY A 87 11.84 23.87 -5.40
N ARG A 88 12.79 24.50 -6.11
CA ARG A 88 13.56 23.84 -7.18
C ARG A 88 14.51 22.76 -6.64
N VAL A 89 15.17 23.04 -5.53
CA VAL A 89 16.16 22.12 -4.95
C VAL A 89 15.51 20.93 -4.23
N LEU A 90 14.35 21.13 -3.58
CA LEU A 90 13.61 20.06 -2.90
C LEU A 90 12.73 19.22 -3.84
N ARG A 91 12.52 19.65 -5.09
CA ARG A 91 11.68 18.94 -6.07
C ARG A 91 12.12 17.49 -6.32
N PRO A 92 13.41 17.17 -6.51
CA PRO A 92 13.88 15.79 -6.69
C PRO A 92 13.59 14.90 -5.47
N LEU A 93 13.76 15.43 -4.25
CA LEU A 93 13.43 14.68 -3.02
C LEU A 93 11.94 14.36 -2.94
N ARG A 94 11.06 15.32 -3.27
CA ARG A 94 9.61 15.05 -3.30
C ARG A 94 9.24 13.97 -4.33
N LYS A 95 9.88 13.99 -5.51
CA LYS A 95 9.70 12.95 -6.52
C LYS A 95 10.16 11.59 -5.99
N LEU A 96 11.33 11.52 -5.37
CA LEU A 96 11.86 10.32 -4.74
C LEU A 96 10.88 9.79 -3.68
N THR A 97 10.45 10.63 -2.74
CA THR A 97 9.46 10.26 -1.70
C THR A 97 8.15 9.77 -2.31
N SER A 98 7.64 10.43 -3.35
CA SER A 98 6.40 10.00 -4.02
C SER A 98 6.56 8.66 -4.74
N ALA A 99 7.72 8.41 -5.36
CA ALA A 99 8.01 7.15 -6.02
C ALA A 99 8.16 6.03 -4.97
N THR A 100 8.92 6.25 -3.90
CA THR A 100 9.05 5.28 -2.80
C THR A 100 7.71 4.96 -2.14
N ARG A 101 6.82 5.94 -1.95
CA ARG A 101 5.48 5.70 -1.39
C ARG A 101 4.56 4.86 -2.27
N ARG A 102 4.84 4.78 -3.57
CA ARG A 102 4.12 3.91 -4.50
C ARG A 102 4.63 2.48 -4.50
N ILE A 103 5.84 2.26 -3.98
CA ILE A 103 6.43 0.92 -3.94
C ILE A 103 5.75 0.13 -2.83
N THR A 104 5.06 -0.94 -3.22
CA THR A 104 4.44 -1.91 -2.33
C THR A 104 5.24 -3.22 -2.34
N ALA A 105 4.90 -4.15 -1.45
CA ALA A 105 5.51 -5.49 -1.43
C ALA A 105 5.41 -6.19 -2.80
N ASP A 106 4.34 -5.90 -3.55
CA ASP A 106 4.08 -6.50 -4.87
C ASP A 106 4.85 -5.82 -6.03
N SER A 107 5.44 -4.64 -5.79
CA SER A 107 6.12 -3.84 -6.82
C SER A 107 7.61 -3.65 -6.53
N LEU A 108 8.22 -4.54 -5.75
CA LEU A 108 9.64 -4.48 -5.39
C LEU A 108 10.59 -4.60 -6.59
N HIS A 109 10.11 -5.10 -7.73
CA HIS A 109 10.85 -5.14 -8.99
C HIS A 109 10.94 -3.76 -9.68
N GLU A 110 10.07 -2.81 -9.32
CA GLU A 110 10.13 -1.44 -9.81
C GLU A 110 11.34 -0.74 -9.15
N ARG A 111 12.24 -0.22 -9.99
CA ARG A 111 13.39 0.57 -9.54
C ARG A 111 13.07 2.04 -9.64
N LEU A 112 13.58 2.84 -8.70
CA LEU A 112 13.48 4.29 -8.73
C LEU A 112 14.21 4.85 -9.94
N ALA A 113 15.33 4.22 -10.34
CA ALA A 113 16.05 4.48 -11.58
C ALA A 113 16.26 5.98 -11.85
N VAL A 114 16.64 6.72 -10.82
CA VAL A 114 16.71 8.18 -10.86
C VAL A 114 17.80 8.62 -11.83
N ARG A 115 17.38 9.14 -12.98
CA ARG A 115 18.29 9.72 -13.97
C ARG A 115 18.77 11.09 -13.51
N GLY A 116 20.07 11.30 -13.53
CA GLY A 116 20.65 12.58 -13.16
C GLY A 116 22.16 12.52 -12.94
N PRO A 117 22.76 13.67 -12.56
CA PRO A 117 24.14 13.74 -12.13
C PRO A 117 24.39 12.87 -10.90
N ASP A 118 25.62 12.40 -10.72
CA ASP A 118 26.05 11.70 -9.52
C ASP A 118 26.15 12.69 -8.35
N ASP A 119 25.00 12.96 -7.73
CA ASP A 119 24.85 13.80 -6.55
C ASP A 119 24.22 13.00 -5.39
N GLU A 120 24.13 13.62 -4.22
CA GLU A 120 23.69 12.98 -2.98
C GLU A 120 22.25 12.44 -3.08
N VAL A 121 21.41 13.02 -3.95
CA VAL A 121 20.05 12.52 -4.19
C VAL A 121 20.07 11.25 -5.02
N LYS A 122 20.93 11.18 -6.05
CA LYS A 122 21.12 9.96 -6.83
C LYS A 122 21.70 8.84 -5.97
N ALA A 123 22.73 9.12 -5.15
CA ALA A 123 23.29 8.14 -4.24
C ALA A 123 22.26 7.58 -3.23
N LEU A 124 21.34 8.42 -2.76
CA LEU A 124 20.22 7.98 -1.93
C LEU A 124 19.25 7.07 -2.71
N ALA A 125 18.93 7.42 -3.95
CA ALA A 125 18.08 6.60 -4.81
C ALA A 125 18.72 5.23 -5.08
N ASP A 126 20.01 5.19 -5.39
CA ASP A 126 20.77 3.96 -5.64
C ASP A 126 20.79 3.06 -4.39
N THR A 127 20.99 3.66 -3.20
CA THR A 127 20.89 2.93 -1.92
C THR A 127 19.51 2.32 -1.71
N ILE A 128 18.43 3.04 -2.05
CA ILE A 128 17.06 2.51 -1.94
C ILE A 128 16.87 1.37 -2.95
N ASP A 129 17.33 1.53 -4.19
CA ASP A 129 17.25 0.48 -5.22
C ASP A 129 18.00 -0.80 -4.78
N GLU A 130 19.14 -0.67 -4.10
CA GLU A 130 19.86 -1.82 -3.52
C GLU A 130 19.07 -2.49 -2.39
N LEU A 131 18.44 -1.71 -1.50
CA LEU A 131 17.57 -2.25 -0.46
C LEU A 131 16.38 -3.02 -1.06
N LEU A 132 15.76 -2.48 -2.12
CA LEU A 132 14.68 -3.14 -2.84
C LEU A 132 15.13 -4.46 -3.47
N ALA A 133 16.34 -4.49 -4.07
CA ALA A 133 16.90 -5.71 -4.63
C ALA A 133 17.13 -6.80 -3.56
N ARG A 134 17.67 -6.44 -2.39
CA ARG A 134 17.86 -7.39 -1.28
C ARG A 134 16.54 -7.92 -0.73
N LEU A 135 15.51 -7.07 -0.65
CA LEU A 135 14.16 -7.49 -0.25
C LEU A 135 13.55 -8.46 -1.27
N GLU A 136 13.68 -8.16 -2.56
CA GLU A 136 13.22 -9.03 -3.65
C GLU A 136 13.88 -10.41 -3.58
N GLU A 137 15.20 -10.46 -3.37
CA GLU A 137 15.95 -11.71 -3.23
C GLU A 137 15.50 -12.51 -1.98
N SER A 138 15.30 -11.83 -0.85
CA SER A 138 14.82 -12.45 0.40
C SER A 138 13.43 -13.07 0.21
N PHE A 139 12.49 -12.34 -0.39
CA PHE A 139 11.17 -12.88 -0.68
C PHE A 139 11.21 -14.01 -1.72
N ALA A 140 12.11 -13.93 -2.71
CA ALA A 140 12.32 -15.01 -3.67
C ALA A 140 12.86 -16.28 -3.04
N ALA A 141 13.75 -16.17 -2.06
CA ALA A 141 14.24 -17.29 -1.27
C ALA A 141 13.13 -17.88 -0.40
N GLN A 142 12.32 -17.04 0.27
CA GLN A 142 11.17 -17.50 1.05
C GLN A 142 10.15 -18.27 0.19
N ARG A 143 9.87 -17.81 -1.05
CA ARG A 143 9.01 -18.54 -2.01
C ARG A 143 9.53 -19.94 -2.31
N ARG A 144 10.81 -20.04 -2.69
CA ARG A 144 11.46 -21.31 -3.00
C ARG A 144 11.42 -22.24 -1.80
N PHE A 145 11.76 -21.73 -0.62
CA PHE A 145 11.70 -22.50 0.62
C PHE A 145 10.30 -23.07 0.91
N VAL A 146 9.24 -22.27 0.80
CA VAL A 146 7.87 -22.77 1.01
C VAL A 146 7.47 -23.80 -0.04
N ALA A 147 7.85 -23.58 -1.30
CA ALA A 147 7.59 -24.52 -2.38
C ALA A 147 8.30 -25.87 -2.16
N ASP A 148 9.60 -25.82 -1.89
CA ASP A 148 10.44 -26.98 -1.66
C ASP A 148 10.02 -27.73 -0.39
N ALA A 149 9.79 -27.02 0.71
CA ALA A 149 9.30 -27.62 1.96
C ALA A 149 7.94 -28.31 1.77
N SER A 150 7.06 -27.77 0.93
CA SER A 150 5.77 -28.40 0.65
C SER A 150 5.94 -29.69 -0.16
N HIS A 151 6.84 -29.70 -1.15
CA HIS A 151 7.13 -30.93 -1.90
C HIS A 151 7.79 -32.00 -1.01
N GLU A 152 8.76 -31.60 -0.18
CA GLU A 152 9.47 -32.50 0.73
C GLU A 152 8.58 -33.03 1.86
N LEU A 153 7.54 -32.29 2.30
CA LEU A 153 6.58 -32.74 3.31
C LEU A 153 5.45 -33.61 2.73
N ARG A 154 5.05 -33.43 1.47
CA ARG A 154 4.00 -34.26 0.85
C ARG A 154 4.42 -35.73 0.70
N THR A 155 5.69 -35.98 0.40
CA THR A 155 6.26 -37.34 0.25
C THR A 155 6.16 -38.19 1.53
N PRO A 156 6.62 -37.74 2.73
CA PRO A 156 6.45 -38.49 3.96
C PRO A 156 4.98 -38.62 4.37
N LEU A 157 4.13 -37.62 4.14
CA LEU A 157 2.68 -37.73 4.40
C LEU A 157 2.03 -38.83 3.56
N ALA A 158 2.35 -38.89 2.25
CA ALA A 158 1.88 -39.96 1.36
C ALA A 158 2.39 -41.35 1.81
N THR A 159 3.62 -41.42 2.30
CA THR A 159 4.22 -42.67 2.82
C THR A 159 3.51 -43.14 4.09
N ILE A 160 3.18 -42.22 5.02
CA ILE A 160 2.41 -42.54 6.23
C ILE A 160 1.01 -43.04 5.84
N ARG A 161 0.35 -42.38 4.88
CA ARG A 161 -0.97 -42.81 4.35
C ARG A 161 -0.90 -44.22 3.79
N ALA A 162 0.05 -44.50 2.90
CA ALA A 162 0.21 -45.83 2.31
C ALA A 162 0.50 -46.91 3.38
N THR A 163 1.30 -46.58 4.39
CA THR A 163 1.61 -47.51 5.49
C THR A 163 0.36 -47.82 6.34
N LEU A 164 -0.49 -46.82 6.59
CA LEU A 164 -1.77 -47.01 7.28
C LEU A 164 -2.75 -47.85 6.44
N ASP A 165 -2.85 -47.57 5.14
CA ASP A 165 -3.72 -48.31 4.23
C ASP A 165 -3.32 -49.79 4.17
N VAL A 166 -2.02 -50.09 4.09
CA VAL A 166 -1.48 -51.46 4.15
C VAL A 166 -1.73 -52.11 5.52
N ALA A 167 -1.62 -51.36 6.62
CA ALA A 167 -1.85 -51.90 7.97
C ALA A 167 -3.31 -52.29 8.20
N VAL A 168 -4.26 -51.51 7.67
CA VAL A 168 -5.71 -51.75 7.80
C VAL A 168 -6.21 -52.82 6.81
N ALA A 169 -5.58 -52.95 5.64
CA ALA A 169 -5.97 -53.93 4.62
C ALA A 169 -5.56 -55.39 4.92
N LYS A 170 -4.91 -55.67 6.06
CA LYS A 170 -4.49 -57.04 6.41
C LYS A 170 -5.68 -57.96 6.69
N PRO A 171 -5.63 -59.24 6.25
CA PRO A 171 -6.78 -60.17 6.28
C PRO A 171 -7.18 -60.70 7.68
N HIS A 172 -6.47 -60.35 8.75
CA HIS A 172 -6.85 -60.72 10.11
C HIS A 172 -7.80 -59.67 10.71
N PRO A 173 -8.73 -60.05 11.62
CA PRO A 173 -9.63 -59.09 12.25
C PRO A 173 -8.81 -58.04 13.01
N VAL A 174 -8.73 -56.85 12.45
CA VAL A 174 -8.10 -55.68 13.05
C VAL A 174 -8.99 -55.21 14.20
N ALA A 175 -8.39 -54.93 15.36
CA ALA A 175 -9.16 -54.43 16.50
C ALA A 175 -9.90 -53.13 16.13
N PRO A 176 -11.17 -52.95 16.54
CA PRO A 176 -11.95 -51.74 16.22
C PRO A 176 -11.25 -50.43 16.64
N SER A 177 -10.44 -50.48 17.70
CA SER A 177 -9.62 -49.36 18.17
C SER A 177 -8.51 -48.96 17.18
N THR A 178 -7.93 -49.92 16.45
CA THR A 178 -6.91 -49.68 15.43
C THR A 178 -7.51 -49.05 14.18
N VAL A 179 -8.73 -49.44 13.79
CA VAL A 179 -9.47 -48.81 12.68
C VAL A 179 -9.81 -47.36 13.03
N GLN A 180 -10.35 -47.10 14.24
CA GLN A 180 -10.59 -45.73 14.71
C GLN A 180 -9.31 -44.89 14.76
N LEU A 181 -8.18 -45.46 15.18
CA LEU A 181 -6.91 -44.76 15.20
C LEU A 181 -6.45 -44.43 13.77
N ALA A 182 -6.55 -45.39 12.84
CA ALA A 182 -6.20 -45.17 11.43
C ALA A 182 -7.06 -44.08 10.80
N ASP A 183 -8.37 -44.05 11.07
CA ASP A 183 -9.27 -43.00 10.56
C ASP A 183 -8.95 -41.62 11.16
N ARG A 184 -8.58 -41.56 12.45
CA ARG A 184 -8.09 -40.32 13.07
C ARG A 184 -6.80 -39.83 12.41
N VAL A 185 -5.83 -40.73 12.17
CA VAL A 185 -4.58 -40.35 11.52
C VAL A 185 -4.82 -39.92 10.07
N ARG A 186 -5.69 -40.61 9.32
CA ARG A 186 -6.10 -40.18 7.97
C ARG A 186 -6.68 -38.77 7.98
N THR A 187 -7.57 -38.48 8.93
CA THR A 187 -8.14 -37.14 9.11
C THR A 187 -7.04 -36.10 9.36
N SER A 188 -6.06 -36.38 10.23
CA SER A 188 -4.93 -35.48 10.47
C SER A 188 -4.01 -35.31 9.25
N LEU A 189 -3.85 -36.35 8.43
CA LEU A 189 -3.10 -36.25 7.17
C LEU A 189 -3.84 -35.38 6.14
N ASP A 190 -5.16 -35.52 6.02
CA ASP A 190 -5.99 -34.67 5.14
C ASP A 190 -5.92 -33.20 5.58
N GLU A 191 -5.92 -32.93 6.88
CA GLU A 191 -5.71 -31.58 7.43
C GLU A 191 -4.31 -31.03 7.10
N ALA A 192 -3.27 -31.86 7.20
CA ALA A 192 -1.90 -31.47 6.86
C ALA A 192 -1.74 -31.18 5.36
N ASP A 193 -2.31 -32.01 4.48
CA ASP A 193 -2.33 -31.78 3.03
C ASP A 193 -3.05 -30.48 2.69
N THR A 194 -4.20 -30.22 3.31
CA THR A 194 -4.97 -28.97 3.13
C THR A 194 -4.17 -27.75 3.57
N LEU A 195 -3.42 -27.85 4.67
CA LEU A 195 -2.56 -26.78 5.18
C LEU A 195 -1.41 -26.49 4.21
N LEU A 196 -0.73 -27.53 3.74
CA LEU A 196 0.36 -27.42 2.76
C LEU A 196 -0.10 -26.73 1.48
N GLU A 197 -1.22 -27.19 0.92
CA GLU A 197 -1.80 -26.59 -0.28
C GLU A 197 -2.18 -25.12 -0.04
N GLY A 198 -2.75 -24.82 1.12
CA GLY A 198 -3.07 -23.45 1.50
C GLY A 198 -1.84 -22.55 1.53
N LEU A 199 -0.74 -23.01 2.13
CA LEU A 199 0.53 -22.27 2.17
C LEU A 199 1.14 -22.07 0.78
N LEU A 200 1.09 -23.09 -0.09
CA LEU A 200 1.56 -22.98 -1.46
C LEU A 200 0.76 -21.96 -2.28
N VAL A 201 -0.56 -21.99 -2.16
CA VAL A 201 -1.43 -21.03 -2.84
C VAL A 201 -1.16 -19.62 -2.31
N LEU A 202 -0.99 -19.47 -1.00
CA LEU A 202 -0.66 -18.19 -0.38
C LEU A 202 0.68 -17.64 -0.89
N ALA A 203 1.72 -18.49 -0.92
CA ALA A 203 3.05 -18.11 -1.42
C ALA A 203 3.05 -17.75 -2.91
N ARG A 204 2.24 -18.44 -3.72
CA ARG A 204 2.06 -18.13 -5.15
C ARG A 204 1.28 -16.83 -5.36
N ALA A 205 0.22 -16.61 -4.59
CA ALA A 205 -0.65 -15.45 -4.73
C ALA A 205 0.04 -14.16 -4.29
N GLN A 206 0.77 -14.15 -3.17
CA GLN A 206 1.41 -12.93 -2.66
C GLN A 206 2.59 -12.45 -3.50
N HIS A 207 3.19 -13.31 -4.32
CA HIS A 207 4.54 -13.05 -4.83
C HIS A 207 4.81 -13.56 -6.25
N GLY A 208 3.82 -14.13 -6.94
CA GLY A 208 3.95 -14.57 -8.33
C GLY A 208 3.52 -13.48 -9.30
N ALA A 209 4.32 -13.25 -10.35
CA ALA A 209 3.78 -12.66 -11.57
C ALA A 209 2.73 -13.64 -12.10
N LEU A 210 1.48 -13.20 -12.21
CA LEU A 210 0.43 -13.98 -12.88
C LEU A 210 0.72 -13.90 -14.39
N ASP A 211 1.74 -14.61 -14.86
CA ASP A 211 2.16 -14.57 -16.27
C ASP A 211 1.04 -15.05 -17.22
N ASP A 212 0.11 -15.88 -16.71
CA ASP A 212 -1.06 -16.41 -17.43
C ASP A 212 -2.38 -15.75 -16.97
N ARG A 213 -2.53 -14.44 -17.16
CA ARG A 213 -3.84 -13.78 -17.03
C ARG A 213 -4.71 -14.04 -18.26
N THR A 214 -5.50 -15.10 -18.18
CA THR A 214 -6.50 -15.47 -19.19
C THR A 214 -7.88 -14.94 -18.81
N SER A 215 -8.80 -14.85 -19.79
CA SER A 215 -10.21 -14.58 -19.48
C SER A 215 -10.83 -15.84 -18.88
N VAL A 216 -11.44 -15.71 -17.70
CA VAL A 216 -12.01 -16.81 -16.92
C VAL A 216 -13.45 -16.48 -16.56
N SER A 217 -14.35 -17.42 -16.79
CA SER A 217 -15.76 -17.31 -16.40
C SER A 217 -15.90 -17.51 -14.88
N LEU A 218 -16.09 -16.42 -14.14
CA LEU A 218 -16.32 -16.46 -12.70
C LEU A 218 -17.64 -17.18 -12.39
N THR A 219 -18.68 -16.91 -13.18
CA THR A 219 -19.96 -17.62 -13.11
C THR A 219 -19.77 -19.13 -13.29
N GLY A 220 -18.96 -19.55 -14.28
CA GLY A 220 -18.63 -20.95 -14.51
C GLY A 220 -17.90 -21.61 -13.32
N LEU A 221 -16.91 -20.93 -12.74
CA LEU A 221 -16.19 -21.44 -11.56
C LEU A 221 -17.11 -21.62 -10.35
N VAL A 222 -18.03 -20.68 -10.11
CA VAL A 222 -19.00 -20.77 -9.03
C VAL A 222 -20.01 -21.89 -9.28
N ALA A 223 -20.52 -22.01 -10.50
CA ALA A 223 -21.43 -23.10 -10.87
C ALA A 223 -20.77 -24.47 -10.62
N ASP A 224 -19.50 -24.61 -11.01
CA ASP A 224 -18.69 -25.80 -10.83
C ASP A 224 -18.48 -26.18 -9.37
N ALA A 225 -18.17 -25.20 -8.52
CA ALA A 225 -17.98 -25.38 -7.09
C ALA A 225 -19.29 -25.75 -6.37
N LEU A 226 -20.44 -25.28 -6.87
CA LEU A 226 -21.75 -25.55 -6.29
C LEU A 226 -22.45 -26.80 -6.85
N ARG A 227 -21.83 -27.55 -7.77
CA ARG A 227 -22.44 -28.77 -8.35
C ARG A 227 -22.82 -29.80 -7.29
N THR A 228 -22.03 -29.91 -6.23
CA THR A 228 -22.22 -30.88 -5.15
C THR A 228 -22.97 -30.31 -3.94
N SER A 229 -23.43 -29.06 -4.00
CA SER A 229 -24.10 -28.37 -2.89
C SER A 229 -25.51 -27.92 -3.29
N PRO A 230 -26.53 -28.81 -3.23
CA PRO A 230 -27.89 -28.51 -3.67
C PRO A 230 -28.66 -27.57 -2.72
N HIS A 231 -28.19 -27.39 -1.48
CA HIS A 231 -28.85 -26.57 -0.46
C HIS A 231 -28.40 -25.10 -0.44
N VAL A 232 -27.70 -24.66 -1.49
CA VAL A 232 -27.22 -23.28 -1.64
C VAL A 232 -28.14 -22.53 -2.60
N GLU A 233 -28.63 -21.37 -2.17
CA GLU A 233 -29.38 -20.45 -3.02
C GLU A 233 -28.41 -19.78 -4.01
N LYS A 234 -28.69 -19.90 -5.31
CA LYS A 234 -27.78 -19.49 -6.38
C LYS A 234 -28.41 -18.34 -7.18
N ASP A 235 -27.73 -17.21 -7.22
CA ASP A 235 -28.08 -16.05 -8.05
C ASP A 235 -26.91 -15.73 -8.98
N LEU A 236 -26.74 -16.55 -10.01
CA LEU A 236 -25.54 -16.53 -10.85
C LEU A 236 -25.63 -15.56 -12.04
N GLY A 237 -26.78 -14.90 -12.25
CA GLY A 237 -26.98 -13.93 -13.32
C GLY A 237 -26.56 -14.42 -14.71
N ASP A 238 -26.10 -13.48 -15.53
CA ASP A 238 -25.44 -13.74 -16.82
C ASP A 238 -23.96 -14.18 -16.63
N GLU A 239 -23.30 -14.57 -17.71
CA GLU A 239 -21.88 -14.92 -17.68
C GLU A 239 -21.01 -13.70 -17.32
N VAL A 240 -20.33 -13.77 -16.17
CA VAL A 240 -19.39 -12.75 -15.69
C VAL A 240 -17.97 -13.26 -15.87
N LEU A 241 -17.18 -12.51 -16.65
CA LEU A 241 -15.78 -12.80 -16.92
C LEU A 241 -14.86 -11.96 -16.02
N THR A 242 -13.66 -12.50 -15.74
CA THR A 242 -12.56 -11.78 -15.08
C THR A 242 -11.22 -12.21 -15.70
N ARG A 243 -10.17 -11.42 -15.52
CA ARG A 243 -8.81 -11.76 -15.99
C ARG A 243 -7.95 -12.33 -14.88
N GLY A 244 -7.50 -13.57 -15.02
CA GLY A 244 -6.71 -14.21 -13.98
C GLY A 244 -6.16 -15.59 -14.30
N ASN A 245 -5.55 -16.18 -13.27
CA ASN A 245 -5.13 -17.57 -13.29
C ASN A 245 -6.33 -18.45 -12.87
N PRO A 246 -6.82 -19.36 -13.73
CA PRO A 246 -8.04 -20.13 -13.46
C PRO A 246 -7.90 -21.04 -12.24
N VAL A 247 -6.71 -21.58 -11.97
CA VAL A 247 -6.46 -22.48 -10.83
C VAL A 247 -6.57 -21.73 -9.51
N LEU A 248 -5.98 -20.53 -9.44
CA LEU A 248 -6.05 -19.69 -8.24
C LEU A 248 -7.48 -19.16 -8.00
N LEU A 249 -8.15 -18.71 -9.06
CA LEU A 249 -9.54 -18.25 -8.97
C LEU A 249 -10.50 -19.38 -8.55
N ALA A 250 -10.33 -20.59 -9.07
CA ALA A 250 -11.11 -21.76 -8.63
C ALA A 250 -10.90 -22.03 -7.13
N ARG A 251 -9.65 -21.91 -6.64
CA ARG A 251 -9.35 -22.09 -5.21
C ARG A 251 -9.94 -20.98 -4.36
N LEU A 252 -9.93 -19.73 -4.83
CA LEU A 252 -10.61 -18.61 -4.18
C LEU A 252 -12.10 -18.92 -4.01
N VAL A 253 -12.78 -19.27 -5.10
CA VAL A 253 -14.22 -19.58 -5.10
C VAL A 253 -14.52 -20.74 -4.14
N GLY A 254 -13.76 -21.83 -4.24
CA GLY A 254 -13.92 -22.99 -3.37
C GLY A 254 -13.74 -22.65 -1.89
N ASN A 255 -12.73 -21.84 -1.54
CA ASN A 255 -12.47 -21.45 -0.15
C ASN A 255 -13.58 -20.55 0.43
N VAL A 256 -14.15 -19.63 -0.36
CA VAL A 256 -15.27 -18.79 0.12
C VAL A 256 -16.51 -19.65 0.38
N ILE A 257 -16.83 -20.55 -0.55
CA ILE A 257 -18.01 -21.42 -0.45
C ILE A 257 -17.83 -22.45 0.70
N ASP A 258 -16.67 -23.11 0.80
CA ASP A 258 -16.39 -24.04 1.90
C ASP A 258 -16.48 -23.35 3.26
N ASN A 259 -15.95 -22.13 3.38
CA ASN A 259 -16.07 -21.34 4.60
C ASN A 259 -17.54 -21.07 4.95
N ALA A 260 -18.36 -20.69 3.97
CA ALA A 260 -19.78 -20.43 4.18
C ALA A 260 -20.56 -21.69 4.61
N LEU A 261 -20.24 -22.86 4.04
CA LEU A 261 -20.87 -24.13 4.39
C LEU A 261 -20.42 -24.65 5.76
N ARG A 262 -19.12 -24.63 6.03
CA ARG A 262 -18.51 -25.17 7.25
C ARG A 262 -18.88 -24.39 8.50
N HIS A 263 -18.99 -23.06 8.40
CA HIS A 263 -19.32 -22.19 9.53
C HIS A 263 -20.81 -21.85 9.62
N ASN A 264 -21.66 -22.54 8.87
CA ASN A 264 -23.10 -22.38 8.96
C ASN A 264 -23.67 -23.06 10.22
N ILE A 265 -24.87 -22.66 10.61
CA ILE A 265 -25.66 -23.33 11.66
C ILE A 265 -26.51 -24.46 11.06
N PRO A 266 -26.85 -25.52 11.84
CA PRO A 266 -27.79 -26.53 11.40
C PRO A 266 -29.13 -25.92 10.99
N GLY A 267 -29.65 -26.28 9.80
CA GLY A 267 -30.87 -25.70 9.23
C GLY A 267 -30.70 -24.26 8.72
N GLY A 268 -29.47 -23.73 8.70
CA GLY A 268 -29.14 -22.44 8.13
C GLY A 268 -29.15 -22.43 6.60
N TRP A 269 -28.86 -21.27 6.02
CA TRP A 269 -28.84 -21.05 4.58
C TRP A 269 -27.51 -20.46 4.12
N VAL A 270 -27.20 -20.68 2.84
CA VAL A 270 -26.09 -20.04 2.13
C VAL A 270 -26.63 -19.50 0.82
N ARG A 271 -26.33 -18.23 0.50
CA ARG A 271 -26.62 -17.59 -0.77
C ARG A 271 -25.32 -17.22 -1.46
N VAL A 272 -25.22 -17.54 -2.74
CA VAL A 272 -24.09 -17.19 -3.59
C VAL A 272 -24.60 -16.42 -4.78
N ALA A 273 -24.10 -15.20 -4.95
CA ALA A 273 -24.43 -14.33 -6.07
C ALA A 273 -23.18 -13.95 -6.87
N VAL A 274 -23.32 -13.91 -8.19
CA VAL A 274 -22.28 -13.42 -9.11
C VAL A 274 -22.88 -12.30 -9.94
N SER A 275 -22.20 -11.17 -10.00
CA SER A 275 -22.67 -10.00 -10.76
C SER A 275 -21.50 -9.24 -11.38
N ALA A 276 -21.75 -8.56 -12.50
CA ALA A 276 -20.85 -7.56 -13.03
C ALA A 276 -21.30 -6.19 -12.52
N VAL A 277 -20.37 -5.44 -11.90
CA VAL A 277 -20.62 -4.08 -11.42
C VAL A 277 -19.54 -3.18 -12.01
N ASP A 278 -19.95 -2.28 -12.90
CA ASP A 278 -19.05 -1.45 -13.71
C ASP A 278 -18.02 -2.32 -14.48
N ASP A 279 -16.73 -2.11 -14.23
CA ASP A 279 -15.60 -2.84 -14.83
C ASP A 279 -15.03 -3.92 -13.90
N ARG A 280 -15.89 -4.46 -13.02
CA ARG A 280 -15.50 -5.46 -12.01
C ARG A 280 -16.48 -6.63 -11.95
N ALA A 281 -15.92 -7.82 -11.82
CA ALA A 281 -16.64 -9.04 -11.45
C ALA A 281 -16.76 -9.13 -9.93
N ARG A 282 -17.99 -9.30 -9.42
CA ARG A 282 -18.28 -9.42 -7.98
C ARG A 282 -18.86 -10.79 -7.65
N LEU A 283 -18.23 -11.48 -6.70
CA LEU A 283 -18.75 -12.67 -6.03
C LEU A 283 -19.17 -12.28 -4.61
N THR A 284 -20.45 -12.47 -4.29
CA THR A 284 -20.99 -12.29 -2.95
C THR A 284 -21.41 -13.65 -2.40
N VAL A 285 -20.87 -14.03 -1.24
CA VAL A 285 -21.30 -15.23 -0.51
C VAL A 285 -21.78 -14.83 0.87
N GLU A 286 -23.02 -15.16 1.17
CA GLU A 286 -23.66 -14.91 2.45
C GLU A 286 -24.05 -16.24 3.08
N SER A 287 -23.79 -16.39 4.38
CA SER A 287 -24.33 -17.50 5.16
C SER A 287 -25.01 -16.99 6.41
N SER A 288 -25.94 -17.78 6.93
CA SER A 288 -26.28 -17.72 8.35
C SER A 288 -25.12 -18.28 9.19
N GLY A 289 -25.15 -18.01 10.48
CA GLY A 289 -24.07 -18.43 11.37
C GLY A 289 -24.24 -17.83 12.76
N PRO A 290 -23.30 -18.10 13.67
CA PRO A 290 -23.27 -17.41 14.96
C PRO A 290 -23.14 -15.89 14.77
N VAL A 291 -23.55 -15.13 15.80
CA VAL A 291 -23.34 -13.68 15.84
C VAL A 291 -21.84 -13.42 15.93
N LEU A 292 -21.31 -12.67 14.95
CA LEU A 292 -19.90 -12.34 14.87
C LEU A 292 -19.69 -10.90 15.33
N ASP A 293 -18.63 -10.67 16.10
CA ASP A 293 -18.20 -9.32 16.46
C ASP A 293 -17.65 -8.60 15.21
N PRO A 294 -18.24 -7.47 14.79
CA PRO A 294 -17.78 -6.71 13.63
C PRO A 294 -16.30 -6.33 13.69
N GLU A 295 -15.74 -6.06 14.88
CA GLU A 295 -14.32 -5.71 15.03
C GLU A 295 -13.39 -6.90 14.73
N GLN A 296 -13.86 -8.12 14.97
CA GLN A 296 -13.08 -9.33 14.75
C GLN A 296 -13.17 -9.84 13.31
N VAL A 297 -14.28 -9.58 12.62
CA VAL A 297 -14.50 -10.02 11.23
C VAL A 297 -13.46 -9.45 10.26
N GLY A 298 -13.07 -8.19 10.42
CA GLY A 298 -12.02 -7.57 9.59
C GLY A 298 -10.64 -8.23 9.72
N ARG A 299 -10.40 -9.01 10.78
CA ARG A 299 -9.15 -9.74 10.99
C ARG A 299 -9.14 -11.13 10.37
N LEU A 300 -10.29 -11.71 10.04
CA LEU A 300 -10.40 -13.07 9.51
C LEU A 300 -9.70 -13.27 8.16
N GLY A 301 -9.48 -12.20 7.40
CA GLY A 301 -8.68 -12.24 6.17
C GLY A 301 -7.18 -12.41 6.38
N ARG A 302 -6.67 -12.43 7.62
CA ARG A 302 -5.25 -12.64 7.92
C ARG A 302 -4.95 -14.14 8.17
N PRO A 303 -3.76 -14.63 7.79
CA PRO A 303 -3.39 -16.03 7.99
C PRO A 303 -3.54 -16.47 9.46
N PHE A 304 -4.07 -17.67 9.67
CA PHE A 304 -4.23 -18.32 10.98
C PHE A 304 -5.15 -17.58 11.97
N GLN A 305 -5.97 -16.63 11.52
CA GLN A 305 -6.96 -15.99 12.38
C GLN A 305 -8.21 -16.85 12.54
N ARG A 306 -8.73 -16.92 13.77
CA ARG A 306 -9.94 -17.66 14.16
C ARG A 306 -10.71 -16.82 15.19
N LEU A 307 -12.03 -16.94 15.21
CA LEU A 307 -12.88 -16.29 16.21
C LEU A 307 -13.05 -17.19 17.45
N GLY A 308 -12.89 -16.62 18.65
CA GLY A 308 -13.30 -17.24 19.92
C GLY A 308 -12.46 -18.43 20.44
N ALA A 309 -13.02 -19.09 21.46
CA ALA A 309 -12.39 -20.16 22.26
C ALA A 309 -12.29 -21.52 21.55
N ASP A 310 -12.82 -21.64 20.33
CA ASP A 310 -12.76 -22.84 19.51
C ASP A 310 -11.40 -22.99 18.82
N ARG A 311 -10.32 -23.06 19.61
CA ARG A 311 -8.99 -23.44 19.11
C ARG A 311 -8.90 -24.92 18.74
N THR A 312 -9.93 -25.70 19.07
CA THR A 312 -10.04 -27.15 18.85
C THR A 312 -10.96 -27.55 17.69
N GLY A 313 -11.68 -26.59 17.08
CA GLY A 313 -12.53 -26.86 15.90
C GLY A 313 -11.73 -27.19 14.63
N SER A 314 -12.33 -27.96 13.71
CA SER A 314 -11.72 -28.38 12.43
C SER A 314 -11.56 -27.20 11.46
N GLY A 315 -10.32 -26.92 11.04
CA GLY A 315 -9.98 -25.91 10.04
C GLY A 315 -8.66 -25.18 10.33
N THR A 316 -7.88 -24.91 9.28
CA THR A 316 -6.52 -24.35 9.38
C THR A 316 -6.48 -22.83 9.60
N GLY A 317 -7.61 -22.13 9.43
CA GLY A 317 -7.67 -20.66 9.46
C GLY A 317 -6.98 -19.99 8.26
N LEU A 318 -6.70 -20.76 7.20
CA LEU A 318 -6.06 -20.23 5.99
C LEU A 318 -7.06 -19.85 4.90
N GLY A 319 -8.28 -20.39 4.89
CA GLY A 319 -9.25 -20.23 3.80
C GLY A 319 -9.47 -18.78 3.38
N LEU A 320 -9.93 -17.93 4.29
CA LEU A 320 -10.18 -16.50 4.00
C LEU A 320 -8.88 -15.70 3.73
N SER A 321 -7.74 -16.13 4.28
CA SER A 321 -6.44 -15.51 3.96
C SER A 321 -5.95 -15.84 2.54
N ILE A 322 -6.25 -17.03 2.05
CA ILE A 322 -6.01 -17.42 0.66
C ILE A 322 -6.91 -16.61 -0.27
N VAL A 323 -8.19 -16.43 0.09
CA VAL A 323 -9.14 -15.59 -0.67
C VAL A 323 -8.61 -14.17 -0.78
N ALA A 324 -8.19 -13.57 0.33
CA ALA A 324 -7.60 -12.23 0.34
C ALA A 324 -6.34 -12.13 -0.52
N ALA A 325 -5.42 -13.09 -0.40
CA ALA A 325 -4.18 -13.09 -1.17
C ALA A 325 -4.41 -13.29 -2.67
N VAL A 326 -5.29 -14.23 -3.04
CA VAL A 326 -5.61 -14.49 -4.46
C VAL A 326 -6.33 -13.27 -5.06
N ALA A 327 -7.29 -12.66 -4.36
CA ALA A 327 -7.94 -11.44 -4.86
C ALA A 327 -6.92 -10.30 -5.06
N ALA A 328 -6.04 -10.07 -4.08
CA ALA A 328 -5.00 -9.05 -4.19
C ALA A 328 -4.05 -9.30 -5.37
N ALA A 329 -3.61 -10.55 -5.58
CA ALA A 329 -2.78 -10.96 -6.71
C ALA A 329 -3.40 -10.60 -8.08
N HIS A 330 -4.73 -10.62 -8.14
CA HIS A 330 -5.52 -10.31 -9.34
C HIS A 330 -5.91 -8.83 -9.45
N GLY A 331 -5.44 -7.96 -8.54
CA GLY A 331 -5.83 -6.53 -8.49
C GLY A 331 -7.23 -6.30 -7.95
N GLY A 332 -7.79 -7.29 -7.27
CA GLY A 332 -9.09 -7.27 -6.62
C GLY A 332 -9.03 -6.93 -5.13
N SER A 333 -10.18 -7.01 -4.48
CA SER A 333 -10.36 -6.75 -3.05
C SER A 333 -11.37 -7.70 -2.43
N VAL A 334 -11.25 -7.90 -1.11
CA VAL A 334 -12.16 -8.74 -0.33
C VAL A 334 -12.68 -7.94 0.85
N THR A 335 -13.99 -7.91 1.00
CA THR A 335 -14.68 -7.29 2.14
C THR A 335 -15.40 -8.36 2.94
N LEU A 336 -15.20 -8.34 4.25
CA LEU A 336 -15.85 -9.26 5.20
C LEU A 336 -16.76 -8.44 6.10
N ALA A 337 -18.02 -8.82 6.21
CA ALA A 337 -19.00 -8.14 7.05
C ALA A 337 -19.78 -9.13 7.92
N ALA A 338 -19.89 -8.83 9.21
CA ALA A 338 -20.82 -9.50 10.10
C ALA A 338 -22.25 -9.14 9.70
N ARG A 339 -23.16 -10.10 9.72
CA ARG A 339 -24.59 -9.87 9.42
C ARG A 339 -25.35 -9.61 10.72
N GLU A 340 -26.32 -8.70 10.69
CA GLU A 340 -27.10 -8.30 11.87
C GLU A 340 -27.82 -9.47 12.55
N GLN A 341 -28.28 -10.44 11.76
CA GLN A 341 -28.98 -11.65 12.22
C GLN A 341 -28.01 -12.83 12.48
N GLY A 342 -26.71 -12.60 12.45
CA GLY A 342 -25.67 -13.62 12.55
C GLY A 342 -25.20 -14.17 11.20
N GLY A 343 -23.97 -14.68 11.18
CA GLY A 343 -23.28 -15.15 9.98
C GLY A 343 -22.36 -14.12 9.33
N LEU A 344 -21.83 -14.49 8.16
CA LEU A 344 -20.78 -13.75 7.47
C LEU A 344 -21.21 -13.45 6.04
N ARG A 345 -20.93 -12.24 5.58
CA ARG A 345 -20.96 -11.84 4.18
C ARG A 345 -19.53 -11.64 3.69
N VAL A 346 -19.19 -12.29 2.60
CA VAL A 346 -17.91 -12.19 1.91
C VAL A 346 -18.16 -11.62 0.52
N ASP A 347 -17.66 -10.42 0.27
CA ASP A 347 -17.70 -9.79 -1.05
C ASP A 347 -16.30 -9.80 -1.65
N VAL A 348 -16.14 -10.45 -2.80
CA VAL A 348 -14.89 -10.47 -3.58
C VAL A 348 -15.12 -9.69 -4.86
N GLU A 349 -14.26 -8.71 -5.13
CA GLU A 349 -14.28 -7.93 -6.36
C GLU A 349 -12.99 -8.14 -7.13
N LEU A 350 -13.10 -8.44 -8.42
CA LEU A 350 -11.98 -8.65 -9.33
C LEU A 350 -12.15 -7.73 -10.56
N PRO A 351 -11.06 -7.23 -11.16
CA PRO A 351 -11.15 -6.56 -12.46
C PRO A 351 -11.76 -7.46 -13.53
N ALA A 352 -12.65 -6.91 -14.37
CA ALA A 352 -13.25 -7.63 -15.50
C ALA A 352 -12.21 -7.90 -16.63
#